data_AF-A0AA38X5J2-F1
#
_entry.id   AF-A0AA38X5J2-F1
#
_cell.length_a   1.000
_cell.length_b   1.000
_cell.length_c   1.000
_cell.angle_alpha   90.00
_cell.angle_beta   90.00
_cell.angle_gamma   90.00
#
_symmetry.space_group_name_H-M   'P 1'
#
loop_
_entity.id
_entity.type
_entity.pdbx_description
1 polymer ?
#
loop_
_entity_poly.entity_id
_entity_poly.type
_entity_poly.pdbx_seq_one_letter_code
_entity_poly.pdbx_strand_id
1 'polypeptide(L)'
;MLAGSTSSRLGRVALTSLTSFLILAFLHWTWTGRDASDLLDNIKSYTSSTKTPPSDFIAWLRQRGISHRRHPIITIGDSNYLPALHHLRHNLDKWKFGNDLVVLCLDQECADDKSLNGWYINLDPERKVMEQVAEAKLTASMDLLRAGYNFVFLDGDVYLTGSRNPFHDMLPISNHTWDMQFQKDFELPSTDLNIGWFFARASEATKEFFYRSYQQWRVTGAWDQKIMNEVARQMEDANALKLHRLDLGRFRNYMLEDHEALLFGAEAEAAKFIADSAIIHYTCVEQGLKNYYGTTFGGSTDLTGYYSAAPAMLALANIEGTSQAILQQIAFAMQIAEDTSRALIWPHSVFMIQQRAAGDTTKYVAHTNFPAVRVVNYKHAQRLGIELLESRFIYNQKRFPGVQARQTTIDVSTQLRFRGEQRTSEDMERLKKIIHGRPPDIIPTLDFSGFHAAEYAWLRPEDVHDSIYYEITTSDYQSHVANVSKSFNALLQTTGIEEYSAAMLSQLQICRNVDWDAGCLNVCEG
;
A
#
# COMPACT_ATOMS: atom_id res chain seq x y z
N MET A 1 63.95 29.67 -15.43
CA MET A 1 64.53 29.41 -14.09
C MET A 1 63.66 28.34 -13.45
N LEU A 2 63.95 27.07 -13.78
CA LEU A 2 64.46 26.00 -12.89
C LEU A 2 63.35 25.47 -11.96
N ALA A 3 62.58 24.42 -12.35
CA ALA A 3 62.89 22.96 -12.44
C ALA A 3 62.81 22.26 -11.07
N GLY A 4 62.25 21.05 -10.90
CA GLY A 4 61.90 19.94 -11.82
C GLY A 4 60.66 19.12 -11.35
N SER A 5 59.96 18.34 -12.18
CA SER A 5 60.34 17.09 -12.91
C SER A 5 60.57 15.89 -11.96
N THR A 6 59.68 14.89 -11.91
CA THR A 6 59.72 13.61 -12.68
C THR A 6 58.37 12.88 -12.48
N SER A 7 57.61 12.41 -13.48
CA SER A 7 57.78 11.31 -14.47
C SER A 7 57.46 9.88 -13.98
N SER A 8 56.31 9.39 -14.47
CA SER A 8 56.03 8.05 -15.07
C SER A 8 55.95 6.77 -14.22
N ARG A 9 54.82 6.03 -14.32
CA ARG A 9 54.61 4.78 -15.12
C ARG A 9 53.43 3.91 -14.64
N LEU A 10 52.67 3.38 -15.61
CA LEU A 10 51.98 2.06 -15.69
C LEU A 10 50.91 1.73 -14.61
N GLY A 11 49.74 1.17 -14.90
CA GLY A 11 49.28 0.47 -16.10
C GLY A 11 47.78 0.12 -16.05
N ARG A 12 47.33 -0.44 -17.16
CA ARG A 12 45.98 -1.00 -17.41
C ARG A 12 45.58 -2.04 -16.34
N VAL A 13 44.27 -2.13 -16.06
CA VAL A 13 43.44 -3.35 -15.93
C VAL A 13 42.18 -3.00 -15.11
N ALA A 14 41.00 -3.14 -15.72
CA ALA A 14 39.74 -3.61 -15.09
C ALA A 14 38.56 -3.43 -16.06
N LEU A 15 38.47 -4.30 -17.07
CA LEU A 15 37.25 -4.48 -17.85
C LEU A 15 37.03 -5.98 -18.10
N THR A 16 36.97 -6.77 -17.03
CA THR A 16 36.75 -8.23 -17.07
C THR A 16 36.19 -8.77 -15.75
N SER A 17 35.01 -8.32 -15.31
CA SER A 17 34.34 -8.97 -14.14
C SER A 17 32.95 -9.53 -14.42
N LEU A 18 32.28 -9.20 -15.53
CA LEU A 18 30.97 -9.79 -15.84
C LEU A 18 31.05 -11.09 -16.67
N THR A 19 31.96 -11.16 -17.63
CA THR A 19 32.13 -12.34 -18.50
C THR A 19 32.74 -13.54 -17.77
N SER A 20 33.62 -13.29 -16.79
CA SER A 20 34.26 -14.35 -16.00
C SER A 20 33.28 -15.02 -15.03
N PHE A 21 32.26 -14.30 -14.54
CA PHE A 21 31.25 -14.85 -13.63
C PHE A 21 30.25 -15.76 -14.38
N LEU A 22 29.86 -15.38 -15.60
CA LEU A 22 28.99 -16.20 -16.47
C LEU A 22 29.69 -17.47 -16.95
N ILE A 23 30.99 -17.40 -17.26
CA ILE A 23 31.78 -18.58 -17.66
C ILE A 23 32.00 -19.53 -16.46
N LEU A 24 32.21 -19.01 -15.24
CA LEU A 24 32.32 -19.83 -14.04
C LEU A 24 30.98 -20.46 -13.62
N ALA A 25 29.85 -19.78 -13.78
CA ALA A 25 28.53 -20.34 -13.55
C ALA A 25 28.18 -21.43 -14.57
N PHE A 26 28.52 -21.23 -15.85
CA PHE A 26 28.30 -22.22 -16.91
C PHE A 26 29.22 -23.44 -16.74
N LEU A 27 30.48 -23.24 -16.36
CA LEU A 27 31.41 -24.33 -16.07
C LEU A 27 31.01 -25.09 -14.79
N HIS A 28 30.52 -24.41 -13.75
CA HIS A 28 30.02 -25.08 -12.53
C HIS A 28 28.74 -25.89 -12.80
N TRP A 29 27.87 -25.41 -13.69
CA TRP A 29 26.69 -26.15 -14.16
C TRP A 29 27.07 -27.40 -14.97
N THR A 30 28.07 -27.32 -15.85
CA THR A 30 28.57 -28.51 -16.56
C THR A 30 29.36 -29.48 -15.68
N TRP A 31 29.94 -29.00 -14.57
CA TRP A 31 30.81 -29.80 -13.69
C TRP A 31 30.07 -30.47 -12.52
N THR A 32 28.86 -30.03 -12.18
CA THR A 32 28.06 -30.63 -11.08
C THR A 32 27.31 -31.90 -11.48
N GLY A 33 27.37 -32.32 -12.76
CA GLY A 33 26.91 -33.64 -13.18
C GLY A 33 25.49 -34.00 -12.71
N ARG A 34 24.61 -33.01 -12.56
CA ARG A 34 23.20 -33.28 -12.26
C ARG A 34 22.56 -33.84 -13.50
N ASP A 35 22.44 -35.14 -13.47
CA ASP A 35 22.01 -36.00 -14.54
C ASP A 35 20.56 -35.65 -14.90
N ALA A 36 20.22 -35.59 -16.19
CA ALA A 36 18.86 -35.26 -16.65
C ALA A 36 17.80 -36.28 -16.13
N SER A 37 18.27 -37.43 -15.63
CA SER A 37 17.51 -38.45 -14.91
C SER A 37 16.95 -37.98 -13.57
N ASP A 38 17.65 -37.13 -12.81
CA ASP A 38 17.16 -36.57 -11.54
C ASP A 38 15.96 -35.62 -11.76
N LEU A 39 15.91 -34.96 -12.92
CA LEU A 39 14.76 -34.14 -13.32
C LEU A 39 13.55 -35.02 -13.66
N LEU A 40 13.78 -36.17 -14.30
CA LEU A 40 12.75 -37.14 -14.69
C LEU A 40 12.24 -37.98 -13.51
N ASP A 41 13.08 -38.29 -12.53
CA ASP A 41 12.68 -39.06 -11.36
C ASP A 41 11.94 -38.19 -10.32
N ASN A 42 12.23 -36.89 -10.27
CA ASN A 42 11.39 -35.92 -9.55
C ASN A 42 10.02 -35.68 -10.22
N ILE A 43 9.88 -35.96 -11.52
CA ILE A 43 8.58 -35.96 -12.21
C ILE A 43 7.77 -37.22 -11.85
N LYS A 44 8.43 -38.36 -11.63
CA LYS A 44 7.77 -39.62 -11.26
C LYS A 44 7.36 -39.68 -9.79
N SER A 45 8.14 -39.13 -8.87
CA SER A 45 7.86 -39.19 -7.43
C SER A 45 6.58 -38.42 -7.02
N TYR A 46 6.13 -37.46 -7.84
CA TYR A 46 4.90 -36.69 -7.62
C TYR A 46 3.60 -37.50 -7.81
N THR A 47 3.68 -38.75 -8.29
CA THR A 47 2.50 -39.60 -8.52
C THR A 47 2.14 -40.52 -7.34
N SER A 48 2.83 -40.45 -6.19
CA SER A 48 2.67 -41.45 -5.11
C SER A 48 2.40 -40.91 -3.69
N SER A 49 1.88 -39.69 -3.55
CA SER A 49 1.35 -39.22 -2.25
C SER A 49 -0.15 -39.49 -2.15
N THR A 50 -0.53 -40.40 -1.25
CA THR A 50 -1.90 -40.89 -0.99
C THR A 50 -2.77 -39.92 -0.18
N LYS A 51 -2.56 -38.61 -0.31
CA LYS A 51 -3.58 -37.61 0.10
C LYS A 51 -4.53 -37.45 -1.08
N THR A 52 -5.84 -37.57 -0.83
CA THR A 52 -6.93 -37.40 -1.79
C THR A 52 -6.55 -36.35 -2.83
N PRO A 53 -6.53 -36.65 -4.15
CA PRO A 53 -6.12 -35.65 -5.13
C PRO A 53 -6.99 -34.42 -4.90
N PRO A 54 -6.40 -33.21 -4.77
CA PRO A 54 -7.20 -31.99 -4.85
C PRO A 54 -8.09 -32.16 -6.07
N SER A 55 -9.38 -31.92 -5.89
CA SER A 55 -10.33 -31.96 -7.00
C SER A 55 -9.72 -31.25 -8.22
N ASP A 56 -9.95 -31.74 -9.42
CA ASP A 56 -9.45 -31.08 -10.62
C ASP A 56 -9.98 -29.63 -10.64
N PHE A 57 -9.07 -28.64 -10.51
CA PHE A 57 -9.42 -27.20 -10.43
C PHE A 57 -10.28 -26.78 -11.62
N ILE A 58 -9.99 -27.31 -12.81
CA ILE A 58 -10.75 -27.02 -14.02
C ILE A 58 -12.14 -27.67 -13.96
N ALA A 59 -12.24 -28.91 -13.46
CA ALA A 59 -13.54 -29.53 -13.24
C ALA A 59 -14.38 -28.75 -12.23
N TRP A 60 -13.76 -28.25 -11.16
CA TRP A 60 -14.42 -27.40 -10.16
C TRP A 60 -14.91 -26.08 -10.76
N LEU A 61 -14.11 -25.39 -11.57
CA LEU A 61 -14.53 -24.17 -12.29
C LEU A 61 -15.78 -24.44 -13.14
N ARG A 62 -15.81 -25.56 -13.87
CA ARG A 62 -16.97 -25.96 -14.68
C ARG A 62 -18.20 -26.23 -13.83
N GLN A 63 -18.05 -26.88 -12.67
CA GLN A 63 -19.15 -27.11 -11.73
C GLN A 63 -19.72 -25.80 -11.17
N ARG A 64 -18.90 -24.75 -11.04
CA ARG A 64 -19.31 -23.39 -10.66
C ARG A 64 -19.88 -22.57 -11.83
N GLY A 65 -20.02 -23.16 -13.02
CA GLY A 65 -20.54 -22.47 -14.21
C GLY A 65 -19.53 -21.54 -14.89
N ILE A 66 -18.26 -21.62 -14.53
CA ILE A 66 -17.16 -20.85 -15.13
C ILE A 66 -16.56 -21.68 -16.27
N SER A 67 -17.08 -21.47 -17.47
CA SER A 67 -16.61 -22.14 -18.70
C SER A 67 -15.46 -21.38 -19.37
N HIS A 68 -14.75 -22.01 -20.31
CA HIS A 68 -13.69 -21.39 -21.12
C HIS A 68 -14.16 -20.20 -21.98
N ARG A 69 -15.48 -20.01 -22.15
CA ARG A 69 -16.06 -18.83 -22.81
C ARG A 69 -16.16 -17.61 -21.90
N ARG A 70 -15.98 -17.81 -20.59
CA ARG A 70 -15.88 -16.74 -19.59
C ARG A 70 -14.41 -16.46 -19.31
N HIS A 71 -14.14 -15.34 -18.66
CA HIS A 71 -12.79 -14.92 -18.29
C HIS A 71 -12.70 -14.94 -16.77
N PRO A 72 -12.33 -16.08 -16.14
CA PRO A 72 -12.17 -16.09 -14.70
C PRO A 72 -11.16 -15.03 -14.28
N ILE A 73 -11.47 -14.38 -13.16
CA ILE A 73 -10.64 -13.38 -12.51
C ILE A 73 -10.04 -14.06 -11.29
N ILE A 74 -8.76 -14.39 -11.36
CA ILE A 74 -8.04 -15.20 -10.38
C ILE A 74 -7.30 -14.27 -9.42
N THR A 75 -7.49 -14.48 -8.13
CA THR A 75 -6.65 -13.87 -7.10
C THR A 75 -6.25 -14.90 -6.05
N ILE A 76 -5.27 -14.59 -5.21
CA ILE A 76 -4.80 -15.44 -4.11
C ILE A 76 -5.04 -14.67 -2.81
N GLY A 77 -5.62 -15.32 -1.82
CA GLY A 77 -5.94 -14.68 -0.55
C GLY A 77 -6.14 -15.68 0.59
N ASP A 78 -6.25 -15.14 1.79
CA ASP A 78 -6.55 -15.87 3.02
C ASP A 78 -7.65 -15.13 3.81
N SER A 79 -8.01 -15.63 4.99
CA SER A 79 -9.00 -15.03 5.89
C SER A 79 -8.72 -13.55 6.20
N ASN A 80 -7.46 -13.12 6.26
CA ASN A 80 -7.10 -11.72 6.52
C ASN A 80 -7.46 -10.79 5.35
N TYR A 81 -7.60 -11.34 4.14
CA TYR A 81 -7.98 -10.59 2.93
C TYR A 81 -9.49 -10.61 2.66
N LEU A 82 -10.31 -11.32 3.44
CA LEU A 82 -11.76 -11.41 3.19
C LEU A 82 -12.45 -10.06 3.01
N PRO A 83 -12.21 -9.02 3.84
CA PRO A 83 -12.79 -7.70 3.61
C PRO A 83 -12.44 -7.12 2.22
N ALA A 84 -11.17 -7.21 1.82
CA ALA A 84 -10.70 -6.73 0.53
C ALA A 84 -11.32 -7.54 -0.63
N LEU A 85 -11.41 -8.86 -0.48
CA LEU A 85 -12.01 -9.77 -1.47
C LEU A 85 -13.50 -9.50 -1.66
N HIS A 86 -14.24 -9.19 -0.59
CA HIS A 86 -15.65 -8.82 -0.67
C HIS A 86 -15.85 -7.49 -1.41
N HIS A 87 -15.01 -6.49 -1.12
CA HIS A 87 -15.03 -5.22 -1.84
C HIS A 87 -14.68 -5.39 -3.33
N LEU A 88 -13.65 -6.20 -3.64
CA LEU A 88 -13.30 -6.59 -5.01
C LEU A 88 -14.48 -7.23 -5.73
N ARG A 89 -15.11 -8.23 -5.11
CA ARG A 89 -16.31 -8.91 -5.63
C ARG A 89 -17.43 -7.93 -5.93
N HIS A 90 -17.75 -7.06 -4.98
CA HIS A 90 -18.81 -6.07 -5.13
C HIS A 90 -18.54 -5.09 -6.27
N ASN A 91 -17.29 -4.62 -6.41
CA ASN A 91 -16.92 -3.76 -7.52
C ASN A 91 -17.02 -4.48 -8.87
N LEU A 92 -16.64 -5.76 -8.95
CA LEU A 92 -16.82 -6.58 -10.15
C LEU A 92 -18.30 -6.84 -10.48
N ASP A 93 -19.17 -6.97 -9.48
CA ASP A 93 -20.62 -7.15 -9.70
C ASP A 93 -21.25 -5.94 -10.40
N LYS A 94 -20.74 -4.71 -10.20
CA LYS A 94 -21.17 -3.51 -10.95
C LYS A 94 -21.03 -3.67 -12.46
N TRP A 95 -20.06 -4.48 -12.90
CA TRP A 95 -19.79 -4.77 -14.31
C TRP A 95 -20.13 -6.21 -14.70
N LYS A 96 -20.89 -6.92 -13.86
CA LYS A 96 -21.35 -8.31 -14.08
C LYS A 96 -20.22 -9.35 -14.14
N PHE A 97 -19.05 -9.04 -13.57
CA PHE A 97 -17.91 -9.94 -13.49
C PHE A 97 -17.75 -10.62 -12.14
N GLY A 98 -18.55 -10.27 -11.12
CA GLY A 98 -18.32 -10.82 -9.79
C GLY A 98 -18.42 -12.35 -9.74
N ASN A 99 -19.33 -12.95 -10.50
CA ASN A 99 -19.43 -14.42 -10.61
C ASN A 99 -18.23 -15.08 -11.30
N ASP A 100 -17.36 -14.31 -11.94
CA ASP A 100 -16.10 -14.77 -12.54
C ASP A 100 -14.92 -14.68 -11.57
N LEU A 101 -15.08 -14.01 -10.41
CA LEU A 101 -14.05 -13.97 -9.39
C LEU A 101 -13.84 -15.35 -8.77
N VAL A 102 -12.60 -15.82 -8.80
CA VAL A 102 -12.13 -17.06 -8.21
C VAL A 102 -10.97 -16.73 -7.28
N VAL A 103 -11.08 -17.18 -6.03
CA VAL A 103 -10.05 -16.96 -5.02
C VAL A 103 -9.35 -18.27 -4.74
N LEU A 104 -8.05 -18.31 -5.00
CA LEU A 104 -7.16 -19.36 -4.57
C LEU A 104 -6.87 -19.13 -3.07
N CYS A 105 -7.63 -19.81 -2.22
CA CYS A 105 -7.65 -19.61 -0.78
C CYS A 105 -6.53 -20.39 -0.09
N LEU A 106 -5.71 -19.68 0.68
CA LEU A 106 -4.58 -20.24 1.43
C LEU A 106 -4.98 -20.85 2.78
N ASP A 107 -6.21 -20.57 3.24
CA ASP A 107 -6.82 -21.15 4.43
C ASP A 107 -8.26 -21.60 4.18
N GLN A 108 -8.80 -22.40 5.11
CA GLN A 108 -10.14 -22.97 5.00
C GLN A 108 -11.23 -21.92 5.18
N GLU A 109 -11.01 -20.92 6.04
CA GLU A 109 -11.99 -19.85 6.30
C GLU A 109 -12.27 -19.03 5.03
N CYS A 110 -11.25 -18.69 4.25
CA CYS A 110 -11.41 -18.10 2.92
C CYS A 110 -12.21 -19.01 1.97
N ALA A 111 -11.90 -20.31 1.95
CA ALA A 111 -12.53 -21.26 1.04
C ALA A 111 -14.01 -21.53 1.39
N ASP A 112 -14.36 -21.43 2.67
CA ASP A 112 -15.72 -21.64 3.18
C ASP A 112 -16.63 -20.41 3.00
N ASP A 113 -16.07 -19.26 2.63
CA ASP A 113 -16.84 -18.05 2.35
C ASP A 113 -17.74 -18.24 1.12
N LYS A 114 -19.04 -18.35 1.37
CA LYS A 114 -20.07 -18.63 0.34
C LYS A 114 -20.31 -17.46 -0.62
N SER A 115 -19.84 -16.26 -0.30
CA SER A 115 -19.95 -15.10 -1.19
C SER A 115 -18.88 -15.11 -2.29
N LEU A 116 -17.85 -15.94 -2.14
CA LEU A 116 -16.73 -16.09 -3.06
C LEU A 116 -16.76 -17.45 -3.76
N ASN A 117 -16.14 -17.54 -4.94
CA ASN A 117 -15.76 -18.84 -5.48
C ASN A 117 -14.37 -19.18 -4.91
N GLY A 118 -14.32 -19.63 -3.66
CA GLY A 118 -13.10 -20.03 -2.96
C GLY A 118 -12.65 -21.44 -3.35
N TRP A 119 -11.37 -21.58 -3.71
CA TRP A 119 -10.70 -22.84 -3.96
C TRP A 119 -9.56 -23.02 -2.97
N TYR A 120 -9.68 -24.00 -2.08
CA TYR A 120 -8.66 -24.24 -1.06
C TYR A 120 -7.38 -24.81 -1.66
N ILE A 121 -6.25 -24.17 -1.39
CA ILE A 121 -4.90 -24.65 -1.69
C ILE A 121 -4.29 -25.19 -0.40
N ASN A 122 -4.00 -26.49 -0.42
CA ASN A 122 -3.34 -27.13 0.71
C ASN A 122 -1.86 -26.74 0.74
N LEU A 123 -1.49 -25.88 1.69
CA LEU A 123 -0.12 -25.45 1.90
C LEU A 123 0.69 -26.48 2.68
N ASP A 124 1.92 -26.70 2.24
CA ASP A 124 2.95 -27.43 2.97
C ASP A 124 3.53 -26.53 4.08
N PRO A 125 3.33 -26.87 5.37
CA PRO A 125 3.83 -26.05 6.48
C PRO A 125 5.35 -25.99 6.57
N GLU A 126 6.08 -26.89 5.89
CA GLU A 126 7.54 -26.90 5.87
C GLU A 126 8.13 -25.91 4.85
N ARG A 127 7.30 -25.37 3.94
CA ARG A 127 7.72 -24.47 2.87
C ARG A 127 7.30 -23.04 3.15
N LYS A 128 8.10 -22.08 2.69
CA LYS A 128 7.77 -20.66 2.82
C LYS A 128 6.48 -20.35 2.06
N VAL A 129 5.55 -19.63 2.68
CA VAL A 129 4.26 -19.27 2.09
C VAL A 129 4.43 -18.58 0.72
N MET A 130 5.36 -17.64 0.60
CA MET A 130 5.57 -16.91 -0.65
C MET A 130 6.05 -17.79 -1.82
N GLU A 131 6.82 -18.85 -1.55
CA GLU A 131 7.20 -19.81 -2.58
C GLU A 131 5.98 -20.60 -3.07
N GLN A 132 5.08 -20.96 -2.15
CA GLN A 132 3.85 -21.69 -2.47
C GLN A 132 2.81 -20.81 -3.17
N VAL A 133 2.76 -19.51 -2.85
CA VAL A 133 1.95 -18.52 -3.57
C VAL A 133 2.42 -18.38 -5.02
N ALA A 134 3.72 -18.27 -5.25
CA ALA A 134 4.30 -18.26 -6.60
C ALA A 134 3.98 -19.55 -7.36
N GLU A 135 4.10 -20.71 -6.71
CA GLU A 135 3.74 -22.01 -7.29
C GLU A 135 2.26 -22.07 -7.68
N ALA A 136 1.36 -21.68 -6.78
CA ALA A 136 -0.07 -21.64 -7.01
C ALA A 136 -0.43 -20.72 -8.20
N LYS A 137 0.17 -19.53 -8.26
CA LYS A 137 0.01 -18.57 -9.36
C LYS A 137 0.39 -19.19 -10.70
N LEU A 138 1.58 -19.80 -10.78
CA LEU A 138 2.11 -20.39 -12.01
C LEU A 138 1.34 -21.66 -12.43
N THR A 139 1.06 -22.56 -11.49
CA THR A 139 0.38 -23.83 -11.77
C THR A 139 -1.07 -23.63 -12.18
N ALA A 140 -1.83 -22.79 -11.47
CA ALA A 140 -3.21 -22.46 -11.85
C ALA A 140 -3.27 -21.78 -13.23
N SER A 141 -2.31 -20.89 -13.53
CA SER A 141 -2.19 -20.27 -14.85
C SER A 141 -1.98 -21.31 -15.95
N MET A 142 -1.06 -22.26 -15.77
CA MET A 142 -0.83 -23.33 -16.74
C MET A 142 -2.07 -24.21 -16.96
N ASP A 143 -2.77 -24.58 -15.88
CA ASP A 143 -3.96 -25.44 -15.97
C ASP A 143 -5.10 -24.75 -16.71
N LEU A 144 -5.34 -23.47 -16.41
CA LEU A 144 -6.32 -22.63 -17.13
C LEU A 144 -6.00 -22.56 -18.63
N LEU A 145 -4.76 -22.26 -18.99
CA LEU A 145 -4.33 -22.12 -20.38
C LEU A 145 -4.42 -23.44 -21.15
N ARG A 146 -4.01 -24.56 -20.53
CA ARG A 146 -4.14 -25.91 -21.11
C ARG A 146 -5.60 -26.27 -21.35
N ALA A 147 -6.49 -25.86 -20.45
CA ALA A 147 -7.93 -26.05 -20.58
C ALA A 147 -8.62 -25.03 -21.52
N GLY A 148 -7.87 -24.09 -22.11
CA GLY A 148 -8.37 -23.12 -23.09
C GLY A 148 -9.03 -21.88 -22.49
N TYR A 149 -8.82 -21.60 -21.20
CA TYR A 149 -9.35 -20.40 -20.54
C TYR A 149 -8.45 -19.20 -20.82
N ASN A 150 -9.05 -18.09 -21.26
CA ASN A 150 -8.43 -16.76 -21.10
C ASN A 150 -8.79 -16.26 -19.71
N PHE A 151 -7.87 -15.66 -18.97
CA PHE A 151 -8.11 -15.30 -17.58
C PHE A 151 -7.38 -14.01 -17.19
N VAL A 152 -7.96 -13.29 -16.23
CA VAL A 152 -7.28 -12.18 -15.56
C VAL A 152 -6.71 -12.69 -14.26
N PHE A 153 -5.51 -12.28 -13.92
CA PHE A 153 -4.94 -12.46 -12.60
C PHE A 153 -4.76 -11.11 -11.93
N LEU A 154 -5.02 -11.05 -10.62
CA LEU A 154 -4.65 -9.93 -9.78
C LEU A 154 -4.14 -10.37 -8.41
N ASP A 155 -3.12 -9.70 -7.89
CA ASP A 155 -2.67 -9.90 -6.51
C ASP A 155 -3.75 -9.43 -5.51
N GLY A 156 -3.74 -9.99 -4.29
CA GLY A 156 -4.76 -9.72 -3.26
C GLY A 156 -4.74 -8.28 -2.71
N ASP A 157 -3.75 -7.49 -3.09
CA ASP A 157 -3.56 -6.07 -2.75
C ASP A 157 -3.80 -5.13 -3.93
N VAL A 158 -4.41 -5.63 -5.01
CA VAL A 158 -4.97 -4.80 -6.08
C VAL A 158 -6.42 -4.46 -5.76
N TYR A 159 -6.70 -3.15 -5.69
CA TYR A 159 -8.04 -2.63 -5.43
C TYR A 159 -8.64 -2.02 -6.68
N LEU A 160 -9.91 -2.35 -6.94
CA LEU A 160 -10.71 -1.68 -7.96
C LEU A 160 -11.35 -0.44 -7.34
N THR A 161 -11.11 0.74 -7.92
CA THR A 161 -11.69 2.01 -7.43
C THR A 161 -13.21 2.08 -7.56
N GLY A 162 -13.79 1.18 -8.36
CA GLY A 162 -15.22 1.17 -8.70
C GLY A 162 -15.67 2.33 -9.60
N SER A 163 -14.77 3.24 -9.98
CA SER A 163 -15.07 4.41 -10.83
C SER A 163 -15.03 4.07 -12.32
N ARG A 164 -14.23 3.07 -12.71
CA ARG A 164 -14.01 2.65 -14.10
C ARG A 164 -13.94 1.13 -14.23
N ASN A 165 -14.54 0.60 -15.30
CA ASN A 165 -14.41 -0.80 -15.66
C ASN A 165 -12.99 -1.06 -16.23
N PRO A 166 -12.11 -1.83 -15.58
CA PRO A 166 -10.75 -2.03 -16.06
C PRO A 166 -10.70 -2.66 -17.46
N PHE A 167 -11.68 -3.48 -17.81
CA PHE A 167 -11.75 -4.14 -19.12
C PHE A 167 -12.02 -3.16 -20.28
N HIS A 168 -12.55 -1.96 -20.03
CA HIS A 168 -12.69 -0.93 -21.05
C HIS A 168 -11.37 -0.23 -21.39
N ASP A 169 -10.44 -0.23 -20.44
CA ASP A 169 -9.12 0.39 -20.57
C ASP A 169 -8.05 -0.62 -21.07
N MET A 170 -8.48 -1.83 -21.47
CA MET A 170 -7.64 -2.90 -22.01
C MET A 170 -8.00 -3.19 -23.48
N LEU A 171 -7.08 -3.81 -24.23
CA LEU A 171 -7.39 -4.29 -25.56
C LEU A 171 -8.38 -5.46 -25.49
N PRO A 172 -9.41 -5.51 -26.37
CA PRO A 172 -10.40 -6.56 -26.32
C PRO A 172 -9.80 -7.92 -26.73
N ILE A 173 -10.41 -9.01 -26.27
CA ILE A 173 -9.98 -10.38 -26.61
C ILE A 173 -10.04 -10.68 -28.11
N SER A 174 -10.91 -9.98 -28.85
CA SER A 174 -11.02 -10.05 -30.32
C SER A 174 -9.83 -9.42 -31.03
N ASN A 175 -9.01 -8.61 -30.34
CA ASN A 175 -7.81 -8.03 -30.93
C ASN A 175 -6.65 -9.04 -30.85
N HIS A 176 -6.26 -9.61 -31.99
CA HIS A 176 -5.20 -10.62 -32.06
C HIS A 176 -3.76 -10.07 -32.05
N THR A 177 -3.55 -8.77 -31.79
CA THR A 177 -2.21 -8.16 -31.73
C THR A 177 -1.45 -8.43 -30.43
N TRP A 178 -2.08 -9.04 -29.44
CA TRP A 178 -1.48 -9.33 -28.14
C TRP A 178 -1.74 -10.78 -27.72
N ASP A 179 -0.82 -11.34 -26.94
CA ASP A 179 -0.94 -12.63 -26.24
C ASP A 179 -1.27 -12.42 -24.76
N MET A 180 -0.59 -11.46 -24.14
CA MET A 180 -0.86 -11.04 -22.77
C MET A 180 -0.89 -9.52 -22.63
N GLN A 181 -1.63 -9.02 -21.64
CA GLN A 181 -1.61 -7.62 -21.23
C GLN A 181 -1.16 -7.53 -19.78
N PHE A 182 -0.13 -6.75 -19.48
CA PHE A 182 0.42 -6.60 -18.13
C PHE A 182 0.35 -5.14 -17.69
N GLN A 183 0.16 -4.93 -16.40
CA GLN A 183 0.51 -3.65 -15.78
C GLN A 183 2.02 -3.39 -15.92
N LYS A 184 2.40 -2.14 -16.20
CA LYS A 184 3.81 -1.72 -16.14
C LYS A 184 4.30 -1.66 -14.70
N ASP A 185 5.57 -2.00 -14.47
CA ASP A 185 6.13 -1.84 -13.13
C ASP A 185 6.59 -0.39 -12.86
N PHE A 186 7.20 0.25 -13.86
CA PHE A 186 7.67 1.65 -13.81
C PHE A 186 7.32 2.41 -15.10
N GLU A 187 7.38 3.74 -15.05
CA GLU A 187 7.35 4.55 -16.27
C GLU A 187 8.55 4.28 -17.18
N LEU A 188 8.44 4.70 -18.44
CA LEU A 188 9.54 4.58 -19.39
C LEU A 188 10.81 5.26 -18.84
N PRO A 189 12.00 4.65 -19.03
CA PRO A 189 12.31 3.63 -20.03
C PRO A 189 12.15 2.17 -19.57
N SER A 190 11.61 1.89 -18.38
CA SER A 190 11.48 0.50 -17.92
C SER A 190 10.54 -0.30 -18.82
N THR A 191 10.96 -1.51 -19.17
CA THR A 191 10.13 -2.50 -19.88
C THR A 191 9.59 -3.57 -18.95
N ASP A 192 9.90 -3.47 -17.65
CA ASP A 192 9.52 -4.44 -16.64
C ASP A 192 8.00 -4.43 -16.42
N LEU A 193 7.49 -5.64 -16.21
CA LEU A 193 6.11 -5.98 -15.99
C LEU A 193 5.87 -6.08 -14.49
N ASN A 194 4.77 -5.49 -14.05
CA ASN A 194 4.21 -5.79 -12.75
C ASN A 194 3.25 -6.97 -12.91
N ILE A 195 3.48 -8.05 -12.15
CA ILE A 195 2.69 -9.27 -12.28
C ILE A 195 1.46 -9.31 -11.37
N GLY A 196 1.21 -8.23 -10.63
CA GLY A 196 0.02 -8.11 -9.80
C GLY A 196 -1.24 -7.77 -10.56
N TRP A 197 -1.16 -7.44 -11.85
CA TRP A 197 -2.32 -7.42 -12.75
C TRP A 197 -1.93 -7.85 -14.17
N PHE A 198 -2.56 -8.90 -14.68
CA PHE A 198 -2.42 -9.27 -16.08
C PHE A 198 -3.63 -10.00 -16.66
N PHE A 199 -3.81 -9.90 -17.98
CA PHE A 199 -4.78 -10.69 -18.75
C PHE A 199 -4.03 -11.58 -19.74
N ALA A 200 -4.19 -12.89 -19.56
CA ALA A 200 -3.57 -13.93 -20.37
C ALA A 200 -4.59 -14.55 -21.34
N ARG A 201 -4.23 -14.62 -22.64
CA ARG A 201 -4.96 -15.43 -23.62
C ARG A 201 -4.43 -16.85 -23.62
N ALA A 202 -5.29 -17.84 -23.86
CA ALA A 202 -4.90 -19.24 -24.09
C ALA A 202 -4.21 -19.48 -25.46
N SER A 203 -3.27 -18.62 -25.87
CA SER A 203 -2.43 -18.83 -27.04
C SER A 203 -1.25 -19.77 -26.74
N GLU A 204 -0.67 -20.37 -27.78
CA GLU A 204 0.53 -21.21 -27.62
C GLU A 204 1.71 -20.42 -27.04
N ALA A 205 1.88 -19.16 -27.44
CA ALA A 205 2.89 -18.27 -26.87
C ALA A 205 2.71 -18.07 -25.37
N THR A 206 1.48 -17.86 -24.91
CA THR A 206 1.19 -17.67 -23.48
C THR A 206 1.40 -18.97 -22.68
N LYS A 207 1.00 -20.12 -23.23
CA LYS A 207 1.27 -21.44 -22.62
C LYS A 207 2.77 -21.67 -22.44
N GLU A 208 3.55 -21.38 -23.47
CA GLU A 208 5.01 -21.51 -23.45
C GLU A 208 5.66 -20.55 -22.44
N PHE A 209 5.17 -19.31 -22.37
CA PHE A 209 5.62 -18.33 -21.38
C PHE A 209 5.49 -18.86 -19.95
N PHE A 210 4.29 -19.29 -19.53
CA PHE A 210 4.09 -19.80 -18.18
C PHE A 210 4.85 -21.11 -17.92
N TYR A 211 4.96 -21.99 -18.93
CA TYR A 211 5.75 -23.21 -18.81
C TYR A 211 7.23 -22.89 -18.52
N ARG A 212 7.84 -21.98 -19.29
CA ARG A 212 9.23 -21.54 -19.06
C ARG A 212 9.41 -20.86 -17.72
N SER A 213 8.50 -19.95 -17.34
CA SER A 213 8.54 -19.30 -16.03
C SER A 213 8.47 -20.30 -14.89
N TYR A 214 7.59 -21.32 -14.98
CA TYR A 214 7.52 -22.37 -13.99
C TYR A 214 8.79 -23.22 -13.90
N GLN A 215 9.36 -23.64 -15.04
CA GLN A 215 10.63 -24.40 -15.04
C GLN A 215 11.77 -23.58 -14.44
N GLN A 216 11.89 -22.31 -14.81
CA GLN A 216 12.95 -21.45 -14.32
C GLN A 216 12.77 -21.12 -12.82
N TRP A 217 11.53 -20.88 -12.37
CA TRP A 217 11.21 -20.69 -10.96
C TRP A 217 11.61 -21.91 -10.13
N ARG A 218 11.27 -23.13 -10.58
CA ARG A 218 11.65 -24.38 -9.89
C ARG A 218 13.16 -24.55 -9.71
N VAL A 219 13.95 -24.11 -10.69
CA VAL A 219 15.41 -24.26 -10.67
C VAL A 219 16.07 -23.20 -9.78
N THR A 220 15.56 -21.97 -9.82
CA THR A 220 16.23 -20.82 -9.20
C THR A 220 15.69 -20.47 -7.81
N GLY A 221 14.42 -20.79 -7.52
CA GLY A 221 13.74 -20.32 -6.33
C GLY A 221 13.61 -18.79 -6.23
N ALA A 222 13.88 -18.07 -7.31
CA ALA A 222 13.79 -16.60 -7.31
C ALA A 222 12.33 -16.14 -7.30
N TRP A 223 12.15 -14.87 -6.94
CA TRP A 223 10.84 -14.22 -6.94
C TRP A 223 10.17 -14.31 -8.33
N ASP A 224 8.87 -14.62 -8.36
CA ASP A 224 8.10 -14.90 -9.57
C ASP A 224 8.08 -13.72 -10.55
N GLN A 225 7.97 -12.48 -10.05
CA GLN A 225 8.04 -11.28 -10.91
C GLN A 225 9.38 -11.21 -11.67
N LYS A 226 10.50 -11.48 -11.00
CA LYS A 226 11.82 -11.48 -11.63
C LYS A 226 11.91 -12.53 -12.73
N ILE A 227 11.42 -13.74 -12.45
CA ILE A 227 11.42 -14.85 -13.41
C ILE A 227 10.54 -14.57 -14.61
N MET A 228 9.31 -14.09 -14.38
CA MET A 228 8.37 -13.75 -15.44
C MET A 228 8.92 -12.62 -16.32
N ASN A 229 9.57 -11.60 -15.74
CA ASN A 229 10.23 -10.53 -16.51
C ASN A 229 11.40 -11.03 -17.36
N GLU A 230 12.21 -11.95 -16.84
CA GLU A 230 13.31 -12.54 -17.62
C GLU A 230 12.79 -13.36 -18.79
N VAL A 231 11.81 -14.25 -18.56
CA VAL A 231 11.20 -15.07 -19.62
C VAL A 231 10.48 -14.19 -20.64
N ALA A 232 9.76 -13.15 -20.20
CA ALA A 232 9.08 -12.20 -21.07
C ALA A 232 10.06 -11.54 -22.04
N ARG A 233 11.18 -10.98 -21.53
CA ARG A 233 12.22 -10.34 -22.35
C ARG A 233 12.80 -11.32 -23.37
N GLN A 234 13.18 -12.52 -22.93
CA GLN A 234 13.72 -13.56 -23.82
C GLN A 234 12.75 -13.91 -24.95
N MET A 235 11.45 -13.98 -24.66
CA MET A 235 10.44 -14.33 -25.66
C MET A 235 10.05 -13.16 -26.56
N GLU A 236 10.00 -11.93 -26.05
CA GLU A 236 9.79 -10.73 -26.87
C GLU A 236 10.96 -10.48 -27.83
N ASP A 237 12.21 -10.64 -27.36
CA ASP A 237 13.41 -10.50 -28.20
C ASP A 237 13.43 -11.54 -29.33
N ALA A 238 12.89 -12.73 -29.08
CA ALA A 238 12.70 -13.78 -30.07
C ALA A 238 11.43 -13.61 -30.93
N ASN A 239 10.65 -12.53 -30.71
CA ASN A 239 9.34 -12.28 -31.33
C ASN A 239 8.35 -13.45 -31.16
N ALA A 240 8.47 -14.18 -30.05
CA ALA A 240 7.68 -15.36 -29.69
C ALA A 240 6.50 -15.05 -28.75
N LEU A 241 6.47 -13.86 -28.15
CA LEU A 241 5.42 -13.40 -27.24
C LEU A 241 5.05 -11.94 -27.56
N LYS A 242 3.77 -11.63 -27.70
CA LYS A 242 3.29 -10.26 -27.92
C LYS A 242 2.69 -9.69 -26.64
N LEU A 243 3.42 -8.79 -25.98
CA LEU A 243 2.93 -8.13 -24.77
C LEU A 243 2.34 -6.76 -25.07
N HIS A 244 1.18 -6.51 -24.49
CA HIS A 244 0.65 -5.15 -24.36
C HIS A 244 0.88 -4.66 -22.93
N ARG A 245 1.53 -3.51 -22.77
CA ARG A 245 1.81 -2.91 -21.47
C ARG A 245 0.78 -1.84 -21.18
N LEU A 246 0.02 -2.01 -20.11
CA LEU A 246 -1.06 -1.11 -19.70
C LEU A 246 -0.49 0.20 -19.14
N ASP A 247 -1.23 1.28 -19.35
CA ASP A 247 -0.87 2.64 -18.92
C ASP A 247 -0.96 2.80 -17.40
N LEU A 248 0.06 3.42 -16.78
CA LEU A 248 0.10 3.66 -15.34
C LEU A 248 -0.90 4.72 -14.89
N GLY A 249 -1.39 5.57 -15.79
CA GLY A 249 -2.47 6.52 -15.50
C GLY A 249 -3.81 5.87 -15.12
N ARG A 250 -4.08 4.67 -15.65
CA ARG A 250 -5.30 3.89 -15.35
C ARG A 250 -5.02 2.66 -14.46
N PHE A 251 -3.87 2.02 -14.63
CA PHE A 251 -3.44 0.84 -13.87
C PHE A 251 -2.32 1.23 -12.92
N ARG A 252 -2.69 1.86 -11.80
CA ARG A 252 -1.74 2.52 -10.89
C ARG A 252 -0.88 1.50 -10.16
N ASN A 253 0.40 1.82 -10.03
CA ASN A 253 1.34 1.16 -9.13
C ASN A 253 1.69 2.12 -7.99
N TYR A 254 1.26 1.83 -6.77
CA TYR A 254 1.45 2.74 -5.65
C TYR A 254 2.93 2.96 -5.29
N MET A 255 3.83 2.04 -5.66
CA MET A 255 5.29 2.21 -5.47
C MET A 255 5.85 3.48 -6.13
N LEU A 256 5.15 4.05 -7.11
CA LEU A 256 5.60 5.18 -7.91
C LEU A 256 4.92 6.49 -7.55
N GLU A 257 3.98 6.46 -6.62
CA GLU A 257 3.22 7.65 -6.26
C GLU A 257 4.02 8.46 -5.23
N ASP A 258 5.09 9.12 -5.69
CA ASP A 258 5.84 10.17 -4.96
C ASP A 258 4.92 11.33 -4.52
N HIS A 259 3.70 11.34 -5.04
CA HIS A 259 2.64 12.29 -4.80
C HIS A 259 1.78 11.97 -3.58
N GLU A 260 2.16 11.04 -2.68
CA GLU A 260 1.38 10.79 -1.45
C GLU A 260 1.02 12.10 -0.75
N ALA A 261 1.97 13.01 -0.53
CA ALA A 261 1.67 14.29 0.11
C ALA A 261 0.66 15.16 -0.67
N LEU A 262 0.59 15.05 -2.00
CA LEU A 262 -0.43 15.75 -2.80
C LEU A 262 -1.79 15.06 -2.68
N LEU A 263 -1.82 13.73 -2.78
CA LEU A 263 -3.04 12.92 -2.62
C LEU A 263 -3.62 13.04 -1.21
N PHE A 264 -2.76 13.19 -0.20
CA PHE A 264 -3.11 13.40 1.20
C PHE A 264 -3.26 14.89 1.59
N GLY A 265 -2.89 15.82 0.70
CA GLY A 265 -2.98 17.26 0.93
C GLY A 265 -4.20 17.92 0.28
N ALA A 266 -4.70 17.34 -0.81
CA ALA A 266 -5.76 17.94 -1.61
C ALA A 266 -6.87 16.95 -1.99
N GLU A 267 -8.06 17.16 -1.44
CA GLU A 267 -9.24 16.31 -1.67
C GLU A 267 -9.60 16.19 -3.16
N ALA A 268 -9.47 17.28 -3.91
CA ALA A 268 -9.74 17.33 -5.35
C ALA A 268 -8.75 16.48 -6.17
N GLU A 269 -7.46 16.48 -5.78
CA GLU A 269 -6.43 15.70 -6.46
C GLU A 269 -6.64 14.20 -6.23
N ALA A 270 -6.90 13.80 -4.98
CA ALA A 270 -7.19 12.39 -4.71
C ALA A 270 -8.54 11.95 -5.29
N ALA A 271 -9.56 12.82 -5.34
CA ALA A 271 -10.80 12.50 -6.07
C ALA A 271 -10.55 12.27 -7.56
N LYS A 272 -9.72 13.12 -8.19
CA LYS A 272 -9.29 12.96 -9.59
C LYS A 272 -8.49 11.68 -9.78
N PHE A 273 -7.54 11.38 -8.91
CA PHE A 273 -6.75 10.15 -8.92
C PHE A 273 -7.64 8.90 -8.92
N ILE A 274 -8.65 8.84 -8.04
CA ILE A 274 -9.61 7.74 -7.96
C ILE A 274 -10.49 7.66 -9.22
N ALA A 275 -10.98 8.81 -9.70
CA ALA A 275 -11.82 8.87 -10.90
C ALA A 275 -11.07 8.44 -12.17
N ASP A 276 -9.76 8.70 -12.21
CA ASP A 276 -8.93 8.33 -13.34
C ASP A 276 -8.43 6.88 -13.28
N SER A 277 -8.31 6.29 -12.09
CA SER A 277 -7.74 4.97 -11.93
C SER A 277 -8.81 3.87 -12.04
N ALA A 278 -8.55 2.83 -12.81
CA ALA A 278 -9.39 1.63 -12.82
C ALA A 278 -8.98 0.68 -11.68
N ILE A 279 -7.67 0.54 -11.47
CA ILE A 279 -7.09 -0.21 -10.37
C ILE A 279 -6.03 0.63 -9.66
N ILE A 280 -5.78 0.30 -8.40
CA ILE A 280 -4.60 0.73 -7.66
C ILE A 280 -3.96 -0.52 -7.04
N HIS A 281 -2.71 -0.78 -7.40
CA HIS A 281 -1.93 -1.87 -6.84
C HIS A 281 -1.05 -1.35 -5.70
N TYR A 282 -1.33 -1.79 -4.47
CA TYR A 282 -0.56 -1.43 -3.28
C TYR A 282 0.59 -2.39 -2.99
N THR A 283 1.27 -2.83 -4.06
CA THR A 283 2.49 -3.61 -3.90
C THR A 283 3.48 -2.82 -3.05
N CYS A 284 4.18 -3.55 -2.19
CA CYS A 284 5.19 -3.02 -1.28
C CYS A 284 4.70 -2.01 -0.22
N VAL A 285 3.39 -1.74 -0.13
CA VAL A 285 2.79 -1.09 1.03
C VAL A 285 2.78 -2.06 2.20
N GLU A 286 3.05 -1.58 3.42
CA GLU A 286 2.97 -2.42 4.63
C GLU A 286 1.62 -3.15 4.69
N GLN A 287 1.65 -4.46 4.96
CA GLN A 287 0.45 -5.30 4.98
C GLN A 287 -0.71 -4.73 5.80
N GLY A 288 -0.42 -4.09 6.95
CA GLY A 288 -1.43 -3.48 7.81
C GLY A 288 -2.07 -2.20 7.24
N LEU A 289 -1.41 -1.55 6.27
CA LEU A 289 -1.86 -0.31 5.65
C LEU A 289 -2.62 -0.53 4.35
N LYS A 290 -2.46 -1.68 3.69
CA LYS A 290 -3.11 -1.98 2.40
C LYS A 290 -4.63 -1.77 2.45
N ASN A 291 -5.29 -2.25 3.52
CA ASN A 291 -6.72 -2.04 3.72
C ASN A 291 -7.07 -0.56 3.94
N TYR A 292 -6.25 0.18 4.70
CA TYR A 292 -6.44 1.62 4.91
C TYR A 292 -6.33 2.41 3.61
N TYR A 293 -5.35 2.09 2.77
CA TYR A 293 -5.19 2.73 1.47
C TYR A 293 -6.32 2.34 0.52
N GLY A 294 -6.69 1.06 0.50
CA GLY A 294 -7.84 0.54 -0.24
C GLY A 294 -9.15 1.24 0.11
N THR A 295 -9.43 1.44 1.40
CA THR A 295 -10.62 2.20 1.84
C THR A 295 -10.49 3.68 1.46
N THR A 296 -9.33 4.30 1.73
CA THR A 296 -9.07 5.73 1.48
C THR A 296 -9.30 6.09 0.01
N PHE A 297 -8.75 5.31 -0.92
CA PHE A 297 -8.78 5.60 -2.35
C PHE A 297 -9.90 4.87 -3.10
N GLY A 298 -11.02 4.60 -2.42
CA GLY A 298 -12.29 4.21 -3.05
C GLY A 298 -12.39 2.74 -3.45
N GLY A 299 -11.46 1.90 -3.01
CA GLY A 299 -11.54 0.45 -3.15
C GLY A 299 -12.68 -0.17 -2.33
N SER A 300 -13.04 0.44 -1.20
CA SER A 300 -14.09 -0.08 -0.32
C SER A 300 -15.51 0.32 -0.71
N THR A 301 -16.44 -0.54 -0.33
CA THR A 301 -17.87 -0.49 -0.64
C THR A 301 -18.69 -0.61 0.64
N ASP A 302 -19.95 -0.21 0.62
CA ASP A 302 -20.81 -0.22 1.81
C ASP A 302 -21.49 -1.57 2.08
N LEU A 303 -20.72 -2.66 2.11
CA LEU A 303 -21.26 -4.02 2.22
C LEU A 303 -21.83 -4.33 3.61
N THR A 304 -21.19 -3.81 4.65
CA THR A 304 -21.54 -4.10 6.05
C THR A 304 -22.29 -2.93 6.72
N GLY A 305 -22.69 -1.93 5.95
CA GLY A 305 -23.15 -0.65 6.50
C GLY A 305 -22.01 0.23 7.01
N TYR A 306 -20.75 -0.08 6.66
CA TYR A 306 -19.58 0.70 7.04
C TYR A 306 -19.76 2.22 6.84
N TYR A 307 -20.38 2.63 5.74
CA TYR A 307 -20.67 4.02 5.43
C TYR A 307 -22.11 4.43 5.78
N SER A 308 -23.11 3.61 5.48
CA SER A 308 -24.53 3.96 5.69
C SER A 308 -24.99 3.87 7.15
N ALA A 309 -24.31 3.08 7.98
CA ALA A 309 -24.56 2.87 9.40
C ALA A 309 -23.31 3.19 10.23
N ALA A 310 -22.65 4.31 9.89
CA ALA A 310 -21.44 4.76 10.56
C ALA A 310 -21.61 4.90 12.09
N PRO A 311 -20.59 4.54 12.88
CA PRO A 311 -20.60 4.75 14.33
C PRO A 311 -20.60 6.25 14.66
N ALA A 312 -20.77 6.58 15.95
CA ALA A 312 -20.50 7.94 16.40
C ALA A 312 -19.01 8.24 16.20
N MET A 313 -18.67 9.36 15.57
CA MET A 313 -17.30 9.67 15.14
C MET A 313 -16.70 10.86 15.88
N LEU A 314 -15.37 10.88 15.93
CA LEU A 314 -14.53 12.01 16.30
C LEU A 314 -13.52 12.24 15.16
N ALA A 315 -13.31 13.49 14.75
CA ALA A 315 -12.32 13.84 13.74
C ALA A 315 -11.21 14.71 14.33
N LEU A 316 -10.09 14.82 13.62
CA LEU A 316 -8.99 15.74 13.95
C LEU A 316 -8.76 16.71 12.79
N ALA A 317 -8.35 17.93 13.10
CA ALA A 317 -7.92 18.93 12.14
C ALA A 317 -6.69 19.70 12.67
N ASN A 318 -5.90 20.24 11.73
CA ASN A 318 -4.77 21.14 12.01
C ASN A 318 -3.75 20.53 12.98
N ILE A 319 -3.39 19.25 12.78
CA ILE A 319 -2.35 18.60 13.58
C ILE A 319 -0.99 19.05 13.08
N GLU A 320 -0.18 19.59 13.99
CA GLU A 320 1.09 20.16 13.60
C GLU A 320 2.21 20.12 14.66
N GLY A 321 3.45 20.28 14.20
CA GLY A 321 4.61 20.52 15.05
C GLY A 321 5.74 19.53 14.82
N THR A 322 6.52 19.28 15.87
CA THR A 322 7.52 18.19 15.88
C THR A 322 6.83 16.83 15.95
N SER A 323 7.55 15.75 15.66
CA SER A 323 7.04 14.38 15.83
C SER A 323 6.45 14.15 17.23
N GLN A 324 7.11 14.66 18.29
CA GLN A 324 6.59 14.57 19.66
C GLN A 324 5.26 15.32 19.83
N ALA A 325 5.16 16.55 19.34
CA ALA A 325 3.95 17.36 19.46
C ALA A 325 2.77 16.71 18.71
N ILE A 326 3.03 16.17 17.51
CA ILE A 326 2.02 15.48 16.70
C ILE A 326 1.52 14.23 17.44
N LEU A 327 2.42 13.43 18.01
CA LEU A 327 2.03 12.23 18.78
C LEU A 327 1.20 12.56 19.99
N GLN A 328 1.52 13.62 20.71
CA GLN A 328 0.74 14.07 21.88
C GLN A 328 -0.67 14.49 21.46
N GLN A 329 -0.82 15.18 20.33
CA GLN A 329 -2.13 15.53 19.79
C GLN A 329 -2.93 14.30 19.35
N ILE A 330 -2.30 13.34 18.68
CA ILE A 330 -2.94 12.07 18.27
C ILE A 330 -3.33 11.24 19.50
N ALA A 331 -2.42 11.07 20.46
CA ALA A 331 -2.66 10.34 21.70
C ALA A 331 -3.81 10.98 22.50
N PHE A 332 -3.85 12.31 22.56
CA PHE A 332 -4.96 13.03 23.16
C PHE A 332 -6.29 12.72 22.46
N ALA A 333 -6.34 12.84 21.14
CA ALA A 333 -7.55 12.55 20.38
C ALA A 333 -8.01 11.09 20.54
N MET A 334 -7.05 10.15 20.60
CA MET A 334 -7.31 8.74 20.86
C MET A 334 -7.92 8.52 22.26
N GLN A 335 -7.39 9.18 23.29
CA GLN A 335 -7.98 9.13 24.63
C GLN A 335 -9.40 9.70 24.64
N ILE A 336 -9.64 10.83 23.97
CA ILE A 336 -10.99 11.42 23.86
C ILE A 336 -11.95 10.48 23.11
N ALA A 337 -11.48 9.83 22.04
CA ALA A 337 -12.27 8.87 21.28
C ALA A 337 -12.68 7.67 22.15
N GLU A 338 -11.73 7.09 22.89
CA GLU A 338 -11.97 6.03 23.86
C GLU A 338 -12.98 6.45 24.93
N ASP A 339 -12.72 7.57 25.61
CA ASP A 339 -13.54 8.09 26.72
C ASP A 339 -14.96 8.48 26.29
N THR A 340 -15.16 8.78 24.99
CA THR A 340 -16.47 9.14 24.45
C THR A 340 -17.11 8.04 23.61
N SER A 341 -16.47 6.87 23.52
CA SER A 341 -16.89 5.71 22.73
C SER A 341 -17.19 6.08 21.26
N ARG A 342 -16.27 6.81 20.65
CA ARG A 342 -16.36 7.27 19.26
C ARG A 342 -15.26 6.64 18.42
N ALA A 343 -15.59 6.30 17.18
CA ALA A 343 -14.58 5.95 16.20
C ALA A 343 -13.78 7.20 15.80
N LEU A 344 -12.47 7.06 15.66
CA LEU A 344 -11.57 8.16 15.31
C LEU A 344 -11.33 8.17 13.80
N ILE A 345 -11.73 9.24 13.13
CA ILE A 345 -11.35 9.48 11.74
C ILE A 345 -9.88 9.89 11.73
N TRP A 346 -9.04 9.04 11.15
CA TRP A 346 -7.61 9.29 11.04
C TRP A 346 -7.36 10.57 10.24
N PRO A 347 -6.46 11.48 10.68
CA PRO A 347 -6.15 12.67 9.91
C PRO A 347 -5.56 12.29 8.53
N HIS A 348 -5.83 13.10 7.52
CA HIS A 348 -5.32 12.87 6.18
C HIS A 348 -3.81 13.14 6.12
N SER A 349 -3.43 14.34 6.54
CA SER A 349 -2.06 14.79 6.63
C SER A 349 -1.82 15.54 7.94
N VAL A 350 -0.55 15.79 8.23
CA VAL A 350 -0.10 16.66 9.32
C VAL A 350 0.90 17.68 8.78
N PHE A 351 1.01 18.81 9.46
CA PHE A 351 2.12 19.74 9.26
C PHE A 351 3.29 19.31 10.14
N MET A 352 4.35 18.79 9.55
CA MET A 352 5.48 18.24 10.32
C MET A 352 6.75 19.07 10.17
N ILE A 353 7.42 19.32 11.29
CA ILE A 353 8.76 19.90 11.35
C ILE A 353 9.74 18.78 11.71
N GLN A 354 10.62 18.43 10.77
CA GLN A 354 11.66 17.41 10.94
C GLN A 354 13.03 18.04 11.18
N GLN A 355 13.85 17.35 11.97
CA GLN A 355 15.25 17.68 12.18
C GLN A 355 16.13 16.69 11.40
N ARG A 356 16.82 17.14 10.34
CA ARG A 356 17.67 16.30 9.49
C ARG A 356 19.15 16.58 9.69
N ALA A 357 19.97 15.53 9.66
CA ALA A 357 21.42 15.68 9.58
C ALA A 357 21.83 16.13 8.16
N ALA A 358 22.75 17.09 8.07
CA ALA A 358 23.35 17.54 6.83
C ALA A 358 24.86 17.75 7.04
N GLY A 359 25.63 16.69 6.85
CA GLY A 359 27.05 16.65 7.24
C GLY A 359 27.18 16.84 8.76
N ASP A 360 28.02 17.80 9.16
CA ASP A 360 28.23 18.14 10.58
C ASP A 360 27.18 19.12 11.13
N THR A 361 26.14 19.44 10.35
CA THR A 361 25.10 20.41 10.73
C THR A 361 23.72 19.75 10.82
N THR A 362 22.81 20.42 11.54
CA THR A 362 21.39 20.08 11.58
C THR A 362 20.61 21.04 10.70
N LYS A 363 19.76 20.52 9.82
CA LYS A 363 18.76 21.27 9.06
C LYS A 363 17.37 20.98 9.61
N TYR A 364 16.47 21.95 9.51
CA TYR A 364 15.04 21.74 9.75
C TYR A 364 14.31 21.76 8.41
N VAL A 365 13.34 20.86 8.26
CA VAL A 365 12.50 20.77 7.06
C VAL A 365 11.04 20.76 7.49
N ALA A 366 10.24 21.65 6.91
CA ALA A 366 8.79 21.65 7.11
C ALA A 366 8.09 20.92 5.97
N HIS A 367 7.11 20.08 6.32
CA HIS A 367 6.25 19.33 5.42
C HIS A 367 4.81 19.70 5.71
N THR A 368 4.18 20.44 4.82
CA THR A 368 2.83 20.98 5.06
C THR A 368 1.72 19.94 4.92
N ASN A 369 1.99 18.85 4.18
CA ASN A 369 1.02 17.80 3.88
C ASN A 369 1.63 16.41 4.12
N PHE A 370 2.37 16.21 5.20
CA PHE A 370 2.98 14.92 5.47
C PHE A 370 1.88 13.87 5.74
N PRO A 371 1.83 12.74 5.02
CA PRO A 371 0.76 11.75 5.20
C PRO A 371 0.73 11.27 6.66
N ALA A 372 -0.39 11.44 7.35
CA ALA A 372 -0.43 11.21 8.80
C ALA A 372 -0.23 9.73 9.16
N VAL A 373 -0.60 8.83 8.25
CA VAL A 373 -0.35 7.39 8.34
C VAL A 373 1.15 7.05 8.47
N ARG A 374 2.04 7.98 8.10
CA ARG A 374 3.51 7.84 8.22
C ARG A 374 4.07 8.37 9.54
N VAL A 375 3.24 8.90 10.43
CA VAL A 375 3.74 9.44 11.72
C VAL A 375 3.69 8.37 12.81
N VAL A 376 2.56 7.69 12.91
CA VAL A 376 2.28 6.68 13.94
C VAL A 376 2.15 5.32 13.29
N ASN A 377 2.65 4.29 13.97
CA ASN A 377 2.40 2.91 13.56
C ASN A 377 0.89 2.63 13.62
N TYR A 378 0.22 2.68 12.47
CA TYR A 378 -1.23 2.52 12.34
C TYR A 378 -1.71 1.18 12.91
N LYS A 379 -1.00 0.08 12.62
CA LYS A 379 -1.32 -1.24 13.15
C LYS A 379 -1.25 -1.29 14.67
N HIS A 380 -0.31 -0.55 15.27
CA HIS A 380 -0.21 -0.43 16.71
C HIS A 380 -1.38 0.38 17.28
N ALA A 381 -1.73 1.51 16.65
CA ALA A 381 -2.88 2.32 17.05
C ALA A 381 -4.20 1.51 17.02
N GLN A 382 -4.41 0.67 15.99
CA GLN A 382 -5.56 -0.23 15.91
C GLN A 382 -5.62 -1.27 17.04
N ARG A 383 -4.46 -1.74 17.56
CA ARG A 383 -4.41 -2.72 18.66
C ARG A 383 -4.86 -2.14 20.00
N LEU A 384 -4.92 -0.82 20.14
CA LEU A 384 -5.38 -0.15 21.36
C LEU A 384 -6.90 -0.20 21.51
N GLY A 385 -7.62 -0.89 20.61
CA GLY A 385 -9.07 -1.08 20.71
C GLY A 385 -9.89 0.13 20.26
N ILE A 386 -9.23 1.18 19.75
CA ILE A 386 -9.89 2.34 19.16
C ILE A 386 -10.23 2.01 17.71
N GLU A 387 -11.50 2.14 17.36
CA GLU A 387 -11.96 2.01 15.98
C GLU A 387 -11.43 3.19 15.16
N LEU A 388 -10.50 2.90 14.24
CA LEU A 388 -9.94 3.90 13.33
C LEU A 388 -10.65 3.82 11.98
N LEU A 389 -11.19 4.97 11.55
CA LEU A 389 -11.77 5.14 10.22
C LEU A 389 -10.76 5.82 9.31
N GLU A 390 -10.83 5.53 8.00
CA GLU A 390 -9.90 6.12 7.06
C GLU A 390 -10.08 7.63 6.92
N SER A 391 -9.01 8.32 6.54
CA SER A 391 -8.98 9.78 6.46
C SER A 391 -10.03 10.42 5.55
N ARG A 392 -10.51 9.68 4.55
CA ARG A 392 -11.52 10.13 3.59
C ARG A 392 -12.91 9.58 3.89
N PHE A 393 -13.15 9.05 5.09
CA PHE A 393 -14.41 8.41 5.47
C PHE A 393 -15.63 9.30 5.16
N ILE A 394 -15.62 10.56 5.60
CA ILE A 394 -16.73 11.50 5.35
C ILE A 394 -16.94 11.75 3.86
N TYR A 395 -15.87 11.78 3.07
CA TYR A 395 -15.97 11.95 1.63
C TYR A 395 -16.55 10.71 0.95
N ASN A 396 -16.04 9.53 1.30
CA ASN A 396 -16.50 8.25 0.77
C ASN A 396 -17.96 7.97 1.18
N GLN A 397 -18.35 8.34 2.40
CA GLN A 397 -19.71 8.20 2.91
C GLN A 397 -20.74 8.91 2.01
N LYS A 398 -20.40 10.06 1.43
CA LYS A 398 -21.31 10.82 0.53
C LYS A 398 -21.75 10.04 -0.70
N ARG A 399 -21.07 8.95 -1.05
CA ARG A 399 -21.41 8.07 -2.18
C ARG A 399 -22.56 7.12 -1.87
N PHE A 400 -22.90 6.95 -0.59
CA PHE A 400 -23.87 5.96 -0.12
C PHE A 400 -25.08 6.63 0.51
N PRO A 401 -26.29 6.05 0.38
CA PRO A 401 -27.48 6.57 1.04
C PRO A 401 -27.33 6.42 2.56
N GLY A 402 -27.69 7.44 3.32
CA GLY A 402 -27.57 7.43 4.77
C GLY A 402 -27.64 8.83 5.39
N VAL A 403 -27.43 8.89 6.71
CA VAL A 403 -27.34 10.17 7.42
C VAL A 403 -26.02 10.84 7.03
N GLN A 404 -26.09 12.00 6.38
CA GLN A 404 -24.91 12.79 6.10
C GLN A 404 -24.42 13.43 7.40
N ALA A 405 -23.24 13.00 7.83
CA ALA A 405 -22.64 13.51 9.04
C ALA A 405 -22.23 14.99 8.88
N ARG A 406 -22.46 15.78 9.92
CA ARG A 406 -22.14 17.22 9.97
C ARG A 406 -20.95 17.42 10.90
N GLN A 407 -19.94 18.14 10.45
CA GLN A 407 -18.78 18.45 11.28
C GLN A 407 -19.01 19.70 12.13
N THR A 408 -18.56 19.66 13.38
CA THR A 408 -18.49 20.84 14.26
C THR A 408 -17.09 20.94 14.86
N THR A 409 -16.43 22.06 14.65
CA THR A 409 -15.07 22.30 15.15
C THR A 409 -15.07 22.59 16.65
N ILE A 410 -14.14 21.98 17.38
CA ILE A 410 -13.85 22.25 18.79
C ILE A 410 -12.39 22.64 18.90
N ASP A 411 -12.13 23.93 19.15
CA ASP A 411 -10.79 24.42 19.46
C ASP A 411 -10.34 23.89 20.82
N VAL A 412 -9.43 22.92 20.79
CA VAL A 412 -8.91 22.22 21.97
C VAL A 412 -8.18 23.20 22.88
N SER A 413 -7.42 24.14 22.31
CA SER A 413 -6.67 25.12 23.09
C SER A 413 -7.60 26.01 23.91
N THR A 414 -8.72 26.47 23.33
CA THR A 414 -9.69 27.31 24.02
C THR A 414 -10.43 26.53 25.10
N GLN A 415 -10.72 25.24 24.86
CA GLN A 415 -11.37 24.40 25.89
C GLN A 415 -10.45 24.11 27.08
N LEU A 416 -9.13 24.03 26.87
CA LEU A 416 -8.15 23.70 27.91
C LEU A 416 -7.46 24.93 28.55
N ARG A 417 -7.49 26.12 27.94
CA ARG A 417 -6.81 27.35 28.42
C ARG A 417 -7.71 28.32 29.18
N PHE A 418 -8.65 27.87 30.01
CA PHE A 418 -9.58 28.84 30.61
C PHE A 418 -8.84 29.90 31.48
N ARG A 419 -8.78 31.13 30.94
CA ARG A 419 -8.53 32.44 31.60
C ARG A 419 -7.41 32.53 32.66
N GLY A 420 -6.25 31.92 32.42
CA GLY A 420 -5.07 32.15 33.26
C GLY A 420 -5.15 31.54 34.68
N GLU A 421 -6.06 30.59 34.88
CA GLU A 421 -6.19 29.82 36.12
C GLU A 421 -5.43 28.49 36.01
N GLN A 422 -5.18 27.84 37.17
CA GLN A 422 -4.59 26.50 37.19
C GLN A 422 -5.55 25.50 36.54
N ARG A 423 -5.01 24.70 35.62
CA ARG A 423 -5.72 23.60 34.95
C ARG A 423 -6.23 22.59 35.96
N THR A 424 -7.42 22.04 35.69
CA THR A 424 -8.03 21.02 36.54
C THR A 424 -8.54 19.85 35.71
N SER A 425 -8.73 18.69 36.36
CA SER A 425 -9.40 17.53 35.75
C SER A 425 -10.83 17.84 35.27
N GLU A 426 -11.45 18.91 35.78
CA GLU A 426 -12.79 19.35 35.36
C GLU A 426 -12.80 19.87 33.92
N ASP A 427 -11.70 20.45 33.43
CA ASP A 427 -11.59 20.97 32.06
C ASP A 427 -11.71 19.83 31.03
N MET A 428 -11.04 18.71 31.33
CA MET A 428 -11.09 17.50 30.52
C MET A 428 -12.49 16.87 30.54
N GLU A 429 -13.09 16.74 31.73
CA GLU A 429 -14.46 16.22 31.85
C GLU A 429 -15.49 17.10 31.14
N ARG A 430 -15.30 18.42 31.13
CA ARG A 430 -16.12 19.34 30.36
C ARG A 430 -15.99 19.10 28.85
N LEU A 431 -14.76 18.96 28.33
CA LEU A 431 -14.53 18.66 26.92
C LEU A 431 -15.21 17.34 26.53
N LYS A 432 -15.02 16.28 27.31
CA LYS A 432 -15.68 14.98 27.11
C LYS A 432 -17.20 15.13 27.10
N LYS A 433 -17.78 15.89 28.04
CA LYS A 433 -19.22 16.13 28.10
C LYS A 433 -19.74 16.88 26.86
N ILE A 434 -18.98 17.85 26.34
CA ILE A 434 -19.33 18.56 25.11
C ILE A 434 -19.38 17.60 23.92
N ILE A 435 -18.42 16.67 23.82
CA ILE A 435 -18.31 15.69 22.73
C ILE A 435 -19.35 14.59 22.86
N HIS A 436 -19.48 14.00 24.05
CA HIS A 436 -20.43 12.93 24.36
C HIS A 436 -21.88 13.41 24.20
N GLY A 437 -22.17 14.67 24.56
CA GLY A 437 -23.49 15.27 24.39
C GLY A 437 -23.90 15.56 22.94
N ARG A 438 -23.03 15.33 21.94
CA ARG A 438 -23.39 15.49 20.52
C ARG A 438 -24.13 14.26 20.00
N PRO A 439 -25.21 14.46 19.22
CA PRO A 439 -25.83 13.39 18.45
C PRO A 439 -24.82 12.61 17.57
N PRO A 440 -25.09 11.33 17.23
CA PRO A 440 -24.20 10.53 16.38
C PRO A 440 -23.95 11.11 14.98
N ASP A 441 -24.90 11.87 14.42
CA ASP A 441 -24.77 12.53 13.12
C ASP A 441 -23.91 13.80 13.15
N ILE A 442 -23.51 14.26 14.33
CA ILE A 442 -22.57 15.36 14.50
C ILE A 442 -21.20 14.78 14.83
N ILE A 443 -20.22 15.10 14.00
CA ILE A 443 -18.81 14.74 14.15
C ILE A 443 -18.10 15.92 14.81
N PRO A 444 -17.72 15.81 16.09
CA PRO A 444 -16.85 16.79 16.71
C PRO A 444 -15.46 16.66 16.08
N THR A 445 -14.94 17.75 15.53
CA THR A 445 -13.59 17.82 14.97
C THR A 445 -12.71 18.56 15.96
N LEU A 446 -11.78 17.83 16.60
CA LEU A 446 -10.77 18.42 17.47
C LEU A 446 -9.82 19.25 16.62
N ASP A 447 -9.81 20.55 16.89
CA ASP A 447 -8.98 21.51 16.19
C ASP A 447 -7.84 21.97 17.10
N PHE A 448 -6.63 21.72 16.62
CA PHE A 448 -5.39 22.07 17.30
C PHE A 448 -4.86 23.44 16.81
N SER A 449 -5.63 24.19 16.02
CA SER A 449 -5.25 25.49 15.46
C SER A 449 -4.78 26.53 16.50
N GLY A 450 -5.33 26.52 17.71
CA GLY A 450 -4.90 27.43 18.77
C GLY A 450 -3.58 27.05 19.47
N PHE A 451 -2.96 25.94 19.08
CA PHE A 451 -1.56 25.63 19.38
C PHE A 451 -0.59 26.26 18.39
N HIS A 452 -1.08 26.78 17.26
CA HIS A 452 -0.26 27.44 16.27
C HIS A 452 0.32 28.72 16.88
N ALA A 453 1.62 28.94 16.72
CA ALA A 453 2.17 30.29 16.82
C ALA A 453 1.57 31.10 15.67
N ALA A 454 1.01 32.27 15.94
CA ALA A 454 0.17 33.05 15.01
C ALA A 454 0.83 33.50 13.69
N GLU A 455 2.03 33.04 13.36
CA GLU A 455 2.78 33.50 12.21
C GLU A 455 3.45 32.31 11.50
N TYR A 456 2.82 31.76 10.47
CA TYR A 456 3.55 31.09 9.37
C TYR A 456 4.25 32.11 8.45
N ALA A 457 4.42 33.37 8.88
CA ALA A 457 5.08 34.42 8.12
C ALA A 457 6.53 34.06 7.74
N TRP A 458 7.09 33.02 8.36
CA TRP A 458 8.41 32.48 8.07
C TRP A 458 8.46 31.44 6.95
N LEU A 459 7.34 30.84 6.54
CA LEU A 459 7.30 30.00 5.32
C LEU A 459 7.24 30.94 4.12
N ARG A 460 8.40 31.22 3.53
CA ARG A 460 8.42 32.11 2.36
C ARG A 460 8.16 31.29 1.09
N PRO A 461 7.39 31.82 0.12
CA PRO A 461 7.15 31.15 -1.15
C PRO A 461 8.45 30.76 -1.90
N GLU A 462 9.53 31.50 -1.69
CA GLU A 462 10.86 31.21 -2.24
C GLU A 462 11.62 30.05 -1.55
N ASP A 463 11.18 29.59 -0.37
CA ASP A 463 11.77 28.44 0.34
C ASP A 463 11.21 27.09 -0.20
N VAL A 464 10.36 27.10 -1.24
CA VAL A 464 9.82 25.91 -1.89
C VAL A 464 10.90 25.21 -2.71
N HIS A 465 11.34 24.02 -2.27
CA HIS A 465 12.13 23.12 -3.09
C HIS A 465 11.30 21.89 -3.46
N ASP A 466 11.18 21.63 -4.76
CA ASP A 466 10.58 20.42 -5.35
C ASP A 466 9.13 20.11 -4.89
N SER A 467 8.31 21.16 -4.74
CA SER A 467 6.84 21.14 -4.58
C SER A 467 6.25 20.59 -3.28
N ILE A 468 7.04 20.06 -2.33
CA ILE A 468 6.53 19.45 -1.09
C ILE A 468 7.34 19.83 0.18
N TYR A 469 8.59 20.26 0.03
CA TYR A 469 9.50 20.53 1.15
C TYR A 469 9.88 22.01 1.21
N TYR A 470 9.94 22.52 2.44
CA TYR A 470 10.55 23.80 2.73
C TYR A 470 11.85 23.53 3.49
N GLU A 471 13.00 23.56 2.80
CA GLU A 471 14.29 23.60 3.49
C GLU A 471 14.41 24.97 4.11
N ILE A 472 14.55 25.02 5.43
CA ILE A 472 14.65 26.33 6.05
C ILE A 472 16.10 26.72 6.29
N THR A 473 16.54 27.69 5.48
CA THR A 473 17.95 28.06 5.27
C THR A 473 18.37 29.34 5.98
N THR A 474 17.43 30.10 6.54
CA THR A 474 17.70 31.38 7.21
C THR A 474 18.28 31.19 8.62
N SER A 475 19.34 31.92 8.96
CA SER A 475 19.99 31.84 10.28
C SER A 475 19.07 32.25 11.43
N ASP A 476 18.21 33.24 11.19
CA ASP A 476 17.21 33.71 12.16
C ASP A 476 16.13 32.64 12.38
N TYR A 477 15.92 31.78 11.38
CA TYR A 477 14.92 30.75 11.41
C TYR A 477 15.31 29.54 12.26
N GLN A 478 16.58 29.12 12.30
CA GLN A 478 17.00 28.03 13.21
C GLN A 478 16.69 28.39 14.67
N SER A 479 16.93 29.65 15.05
CA SER A 479 16.54 30.18 16.36
C SER A 479 15.02 30.28 16.50
N HIS A 480 14.30 30.68 15.45
CA HIS A 480 12.84 30.75 15.44
C HIS A 480 12.18 29.36 15.56
N VAL A 481 12.68 28.31 14.90
CA VAL A 481 12.14 26.94 15.03
C VAL A 481 12.49 26.31 16.34
N ALA A 482 13.70 26.54 16.88
CA ALA A 482 13.97 26.15 18.25
C ALA A 482 12.94 26.79 19.20
N ASN A 483 12.58 28.06 18.95
CA ASN A 483 11.53 28.75 19.69
C ASN A 483 10.12 28.23 19.37
N VAL A 484 9.79 27.87 18.13
CA VAL A 484 8.46 27.37 17.71
C VAL A 484 8.25 25.94 18.20
N SER A 485 9.21 25.03 18.05
CA SER A 485 9.18 23.68 18.62
C SER A 485 9.11 23.71 20.15
N LYS A 486 9.89 24.60 20.79
CA LYS A 486 9.77 24.86 22.23
C LYS A 486 8.42 25.47 22.58
N SER A 487 7.86 26.31 21.72
CA SER A 487 6.53 26.89 21.90
C SER A 487 5.46 25.81 21.79
N PHE A 488 5.49 24.92 20.79
CA PHE A 488 4.53 23.81 20.71
C PHE A 488 4.56 22.95 21.96
N ASN A 489 5.74 22.44 22.35
CA ASN A 489 5.85 21.62 23.55
C ASN A 489 5.45 22.41 24.81
N ALA A 490 5.84 23.67 24.95
CA ALA A 490 5.39 24.52 26.07
C ALA A 490 3.88 24.79 26.02
N LEU A 491 3.27 24.89 24.85
CA LEU A 491 1.83 25.11 24.66
C LEU A 491 1.04 23.83 24.98
N LEU A 492 1.57 22.65 24.65
CA LEU A 492 1.01 21.36 25.05
C LEU A 492 1.15 21.15 26.56
N GLN A 493 2.31 21.50 27.14
CA GLN A 493 2.54 21.51 28.58
C GLN A 493 1.68 22.52 29.32
N THR A 494 1.37 23.68 28.74
CA THR A 494 0.50 24.69 29.38
C THR A 494 -0.97 24.41 29.21
N THR A 495 -1.37 23.51 28.31
CA THR A 495 -2.75 23.03 28.16
C THR A 495 -3.02 21.70 28.84
N GLY A 496 -1.97 21.00 29.28
CA GLY A 496 -2.09 19.71 29.97
C GLY A 496 -2.29 18.53 29.01
N ILE A 497 -2.17 18.76 27.70
CA ILE A 497 -2.29 17.69 26.72
C ILE A 497 -1.29 16.57 27.00
N GLU A 498 -0.05 16.88 27.36
CA GLU A 498 0.96 15.86 27.68
C GLU A 498 0.51 14.99 28.87
N GLU A 499 -0.06 15.60 29.92
CA GLU A 499 -0.52 14.91 31.12
C GLU A 499 -1.71 13.99 30.80
N TYR A 500 -2.68 14.50 30.04
CA TYR A 500 -3.86 13.73 29.64
C TYR A 500 -3.54 12.62 28.64
N SER A 501 -2.55 12.82 27.77
CA SER A 501 -2.18 11.86 26.75
C SER A 501 -1.09 10.88 27.19
N ALA A 502 -0.45 11.07 28.35
CA ALA A 502 0.72 10.29 28.77
C ALA A 502 0.49 8.77 28.73
N ALA A 503 -0.67 8.30 29.19
CA ALA A 503 -1.03 6.89 29.18
C ALA A 503 -1.13 6.33 27.76
N MET A 504 -1.84 7.03 26.87
CA MET A 504 -1.99 6.65 25.47
C MET A 504 -0.66 6.78 24.70
N LEU A 505 0.11 7.83 24.96
CA LEU A 505 1.40 8.10 24.34
C LEU A 505 2.42 6.99 24.63
N SER A 506 2.42 6.47 25.86
CA SER A 506 3.28 5.31 26.23
C SER A 506 2.95 4.04 25.45
N GLN A 507 1.75 4.00 24.86
CA GLN A 507 1.25 2.93 24.02
C GLN A 507 1.28 3.30 22.55
N LEU A 508 1.84 4.45 22.13
CA LEU A 508 2.01 4.77 20.72
C LEU A 508 3.45 4.53 20.30
N GLN A 509 3.60 3.99 19.10
CA GLN A 509 4.90 3.79 18.49
C GLN A 509 5.03 4.73 17.28
N ILE A 510 6.06 5.56 17.28
CA ILE A 510 6.50 6.30 16.09
C ILE A 510 7.07 5.29 15.09
N CYS A 511 6.79 5.49 13.82
CA CYS A 511 7.63 4.91 12.77
C CYS A 511 9.11 5.17 13.09
N ARG A 512 9.95 4.12 13.07
CA ARG A 512 11.40 4.34 13.15
C ARG A 512 11.78 5.22 11.95
N ASN A 513 12.55 6.27 12.19
CA ASN A 513 13.09 7.19 11.18
C ASN A 513 12.18 8.33 10.69
N VAL A 514 11.01 8.59 11.29
CA VAL A 514 10.19 9.79 10.97
C VAL A 514 10.99 11.08 11.10
N ASP A 515 11.93 11.16 12.04
CA ASP A 515 12.78 12.33 12.21
C ASP A 515 14.01 12.33 11.30
N TRP A 516 14.43 11.19 10.72
CA TRP A 516 15.80 11.04 10.18
C TRP A 516 15.92 10.67 8.69
N ASP A 517 14.96 10.00 8.03
CA ASP A 517 14.93 9.81 6.56
C ASP A 517 13.64 9.08 6.06
N ALA A 518 13.44 8.99 4.74
CA ALA A 518 12.29 8.48 3.98
C ALA A 518 11.78 7.05 4.31
N GLY A 519 12.47 6.30 5.18
CA GLY A 519 12.27 4.87 5.41
C GLY A 519 11.08 4.46 6.28
N CYS A 520 10.20 5.36 6.77
CA CYS A 520 8.98 4.94 7.49
C CYS A 520 8.06 4.05 6.64
N LEU A 521 8.27 4.02 5.32
CA LEU A 521 7.65 3.02 4.45
C LEU A 521 8.64 2.08 3.78
N ASN A 522 9.97 2.20 3.96
CA ASN A 522 11.02 1.66 3.07
C ASN A 522 10.54 0.41 2.32
N VAL A 523 9.98 0.72 1.15
CA VAL A 523 8.96 -0.06 0.44
C VAL A 523 9.59 -1.33 -0.13
N CYS A 524 10.91 -1.35 -0.32
CA CYS A 524 11.64 -2.45 -0.94
C CYS A 524 13.03 -2.72 -0.34
N GLU A 525 13.23 -2.62 0.99
CA GLU A 525 14.44 -3.20 1.59
C GLU A 525 14.25 -4.71 1.83
N GLY A 526 14.33 -5.46 0.73
CA GLY A 526 14.36 -6.92 0.66
C GLY A 526 15.38 -7.40 -0.34
#